data_AF-A0A0C3F8I1-F1
#
_entry.id   AF-A0A0C3F8I1-F1
#
_cell.length_a   1.000
_cell.length_b   1.000
_cell.length_c   1.000
_cell.angle_alpha   90.00
_cell.angle_beta   90.00
_cell.angle_gamma   90.00
#
_symmetry.space_group_name_H-M   'P 1'
#
loop_
_entity.id
_entity.type
_entity.pdbx_description
1 polymer ?
#
loop_
_entity_poly.entity_id
_entity_poly.type
_entity_poly.pdbx_seq_one_letter_code
_entity_poly.pdbx_strand_id
1 'polypeptide(L)' 'MPFLGLCGGIATVPAMISPLYGGNIFWYLRNNPQVDHLEILIGIACGLCHLHSKNIIHGDFDGVRSFPASVMLL' A
#
# COMPACT_ATOMS: atom_id res chain seq x y z
N MET A 1 -3.01 -2.33 6.47
CA MET A 1 -3.52 -1.00 6.83
C MET A 1 -5.02 -1.10 7.07
N PRO A 2 -5.54 -0.87 8.29
CA PRO A 2 -6.97 -0.89 8.52
C PRO A 2 -7.62 0.41 8.01
N PHE A 3 -8.78 0.28 7.37
CA PHE A 3 -9.63 1.41 6.97
C PHE A 3 -10.47 1.86 8.17
N LEU A 4 -10.29 3.10 8.63
CA LEU A 4 -10.99 3.64 9.80
C LEU A 4 -12.28 4.39 9.44
N GLY A 5 -12.43 4.83 8.18
CA GLY A 5 -13.63 5.49 7.71
C GLY A 5 -13.38 6.52 6.61
N LEU A 6 -14.42 7.28 6.30
CA LEU A 6 -14.39 8.40 5.36
C LEU A 6 -14.55 9.72 6.11
N CYS A 7 -13.80 10.74 5.71
CA CYS A 7 -13.98 12.12 6.15
C CYS A 7 -14.55 12.96 5.00
N GLY A 8 -15.65 13.68 5.26
CA GLY A 8 -16.23 14.65 4.34
C GLY A 8 -16.03 16.10 4.82
N GLY A 9 -16.28 17.07 3.95
CA GLY A 9 -16.32 18.50 4.32
C GLY A 9 -14.96 19.19 4.49
N ILE A 10 -13.85 18.46 4.32
CA ILE A 10 -12.48 19.02 4.33
C ILE A 10 -11.96 19.36 2.93
N ALA A 11 -12.51 18.74 1.89
CA ALA A 11 -12.16 18.93 0.49
C ALA A 11 -13.37 18.64 -0.41
N THR A 12 -13.22 18.89 -1.71
CA THR A 12 -14.25 18.64 -2.73
C THR A 12 -14.59 17.15 -2.90
N VAL A 13 -13.69 16.27 -2.47
CA VAL A 13 -13.84 14.80 -2.51
C VAL A 13 -13.65 14.21 -1.12
N PRO A 14 -14.34 13.10 -0.78
CA PRO A 14 -14.14 12.43 0.50
C PRO A 14 -12.71 11.92 0.65
N ALA A 15 -12.15 12.03 1.85
CA ALA A 15 -10.84 11.48 2.18
C ALA A 15 -10.99 10.15 2.94
N MET A 16 -10.03 9.24 2.76
CA MET A 16 -9.93 8.01 3.57
C MET A 16 -9.16 8.27 4.86
N ILE A 17 -9.62 7.67 5.95
CA ILE A 17 -8.96 7.71 7.26
C ILE A 17 -8.25 6.37 7.50
N SER A 18 -6.96 6.43 7.82
CA SER A 18 -6.14 5.31 8.27
C SER A 18 -5.28 5.75 9.47
N PRO A 19 -4.77 4.81 10.30
CA PRO A 19 -3.77 5.16 11.29
C PRO A 19 -2.55 5.81 10.63
N LEU A 20 -1.90 6.73 11.36
CA LEU A 20 -0.66 7.33 10.92
C LEU A 20 0.50 6.36 11.17
N TYR A 21 1.25 6.03 10.12
CA TYR A 21 2.48 5.24 10.23
C TYR A 21 3.67 6.14 9.87
N GLY A 22 4.73 6.06 10.67
CA GLY A 22 5.91 6.90 10.48
C GLY A 22 6.75 6.43 9.29
N GLY A 23 6.84 7.27 8.25
CA GLY A 23 7.71 7.04 7.10
C GLY A 23 7.19 6.02 6.08
N ASN A 24 8.02 5.72 5.09
CA ASN A 24 7.76 4.72 4.06
C ASN A 24 8.85 3.64 4.09
N ILE A 25 8.69 2.58 3.30
CA ILE A 25 9.62 1.46 3.30
C ILE A 25 11.05 1.86 2.92
N PHE A 26 11.23 2.80 1.99
CA PHE A 26 12.55 3.32 1.62
C PHE A 26 13.22 4.06 2.78
N TRP A 27 12.46 4.89 3.49
CA TRP A 27 12.94 5.55 4.69
C TRP A 27 13.34 4.52 5.76
N TYR A 28 12.50 3.51 6.00
CA TYR A 28 12.76 2.49 7.00
C TYR A 28 14.04 1.67 6.68
N LEU A 29 14.17 1.17 5.45
CA LEU A 29 15.34 0.43 4.98
C LEU A 29 16.63 1.25 5.08
N ARG A 30 16.56 2.55 4.72
CA ARG A 30 17.72 3.44 4.80
C ARG A 30 18.22 3.65 6.23
N ASN A 31 17.31 3.73 7.20
CA ASN A 31 17.63 3.98 8.60
C ASN A 31 17.92 2.69 9.39
N ASN A 32 17.60 1.52 8.83
CA ASN A 32 17.82 0.21 9.46
C ASN A 32 18.56 -0.73 8.49
N PRO A 33 19.82 -0.45 8.12
CA PRO A 33 20.54 -1.20 7.08
C PRO A 33 20.85 -2.66 7.44
N GLN A 34 20.67 -3.05 8.71
CA GLN A 34 20.87 -4.40 9.21
C GLN A 34 19.56 -5.21 9.27
N VAL A 35 18.42 -4.62 8.87
CA VAL A 35 17.15 -5.33 8.89
C VAL A 35 17.13 -6.45 7.87
N ASP A 36 16.51 -7.58 8.20
CA ASP A 36 16.33 -8.65 7.24
C ASP A 36 15.31 -8.24 6.17
N HIS A 37 15.79 -8.06 4.95
CA HIS A 37 14.94 -7.72 3.81
C HIS A 37 13.95 -8.83 3.48
N LEU A 38 14.27 -10.09 3.80
CA LEU A 38 13.37 -11.22 3.57
C LEU A 38 12.12 -11.13 4.45
N GLU A 39 12.25 -10.74 5.72
CA GLU A 39 11.09 -10.56 6.60
C GLU A 39 10.11 -9.51 6.05
N ILE A 40 10.65 -8.41 5.51
CA ILE A 40 9.86 -7.35 4.89
C ILE A 40 9.15 -7.86 3.63
N LEU A 41 9.86 -8.58 2.76
CA LEU A 41 9.30 -9.15 1.54
C LEU A 41 8.22 -10.20 1.84
N ILE A 42 8.40 -11.01 2.88
CA ILE A 42 7.40 -11.96 3.36
C ILE A 42 6.14 -11.22 3.80
N GLY A 43 6.28 -10.14 4.59
CA GLY A 43 5.13 -9.34 5.02
C GLY A 43 4.33 -8.76 3.85
N ILE A 44 5.04 -8.24 2.84
CA ILE A 44 4.46 -7.75 1.58
C ILE A 44 3.73 -8.89 0.83
N ALA A 45 4.39 -10.03 0.63
CA ALA A 45 3.82 -11.18 -0.07
C ALA A 45 2.57 -11.73 0.64
N CYS A 46 2.59 -11.79 1.97
CA CYS A 46 1.42 -12.15 2.76
C CYS A 46 0.26 -11.16 2.55
N GLY A 47 0.54 -9.86 2.50
CA GLY A 47 -0.45 -8.83 2.19
C GLY A 47 -1.07 -9.00 0.80
N LEU A 48 -0.25 -9.24 -0.22
CA LEU A 48 -0.72 -9.52 -1.59
C LEU A 48 -1.53 -10.82 -1.66
N CYS A 49 -1.06 -11.89 -1.03
CA CYS A 49 -1.77 -13.17 -0.95
C CYS A 49 -3.16 -12.99 -0.32
N HIS A 50 -3.26 -12.19 0.74
CA HIS A 50 -4.55 -11.84 1.35
C HIS A 50 -5.48 -11.12 0.36
N LEU A 51 -5.00 -10.12 -0.38
CA LEU A 51 -5.79 -9.42 -1.39
C LEU A 51 -6.24 -10.36 -2.51
N HIS A 52 -5.32 -11.19 -3.03
CA HIS A 52 -5.60 -12.15 -4.08
C HIS A 52 -6.61 -13.21 -3.64
N SER A 53 -6.57 -13.67 -2.38
CA SER A 53 -7.59 -14.58 -1.82
C SER A 53 -9.00 -13.99 -1.80
N LYS A 54 -9.12 -12.66 -1.90
CA LYS A 54 -10.38 -11.93 -2.01
C LYS A 54 -10.69 -11.46 -3.43
N ASN A 55 -9.93 -11.94 -4.41
CA ASN A 55 -10.00 -11.53 -5.80
C ASN A 55 -9.81 -10.00 -5.98
N ILE A 56 -8.94 -9.39 -5.18
CA ILE A 56 -8.56 -7.98 -5.24
C ILE A 56 -7.13 -7.88 -5.76
N ILE A 57 -6.92 -7.15 -6.85
CA ILE A 57 -5.59 -6.78 -7.35
C ILE A 57 -5.22 -5.41 -6.79
N HIS A 58 -4.05 -5.30 -6.11
CA HIS A 58 -3.59 -4.03 -5.53
C HIS A 58 -3.35 -2.95 -6.59
N GLY A 59 -3.03 -3.34 -7.83
CA GLY A 59 -2.99 -2.47 -9.02
C GLY A 59 -1.78 -1.55 -9.13
N ASP A 60 -1.16 -1.18 -8.01
CA ASP A 60 0.01 -0.30 -7.96
C ASP A 60 1.10 -0.93 -7.08
N PHE A 61 1.95 -1.78 -7.68
CA PHE A 61 3.02 -2.48 -6.96
C PHE A 61 4.43 -2.10 -7.46
N ASP A 62 4.54 -1.12 -8.36
CA ASP A 62 5.83 -0.79 -8.97
C ASP A 62 6.47 0.43 -8.32
N GLY A 63 7.65 0.24 -7.72
CA GLY A 63 8.39 1.29 -7.03
C GLY A 63 8.88 2.43 -7.95
N VAL A 64 8.83 2.24 -9.27
CA VAL A 64 9.22 3.23 -10.29
C VAL A 64 8.54 2.91 -11.65
N ARG A 65 7.24 3.23 -11.87
CA ARG A 65 6.74 3.94 -13.09
C ARG A 65 5.24 3.81 -13.42
N SER A 66 4.75 4.97 -13.87
CA SER A 66 3.86 5.27 -15.01
C SER A 66 3.42 4.13 -15.94
N PHE A 67 2.12 3.82 -15.92
CA PHE A 67 1.36 3.39 -17.09
C PHE A 67 0.11 4.27 -17.21
N PRO A 68 -0.18 4.86 -18.40
CA PRO A 68 -1.47 5.47 -18.64
C PRO A 68 -2.51 4.41 -19.03
N ALA A 69 -3.77 4.76 -18.81
CA ALA A 69 -5.00 4.10 -19.26
C ALA A 69 -5.63 3.07 -18.29
N SER A 70 -6.61 3.58 -17.56
CA SER A 70 -8.01 3.12 -17.62
C SER A 70 -8.25 1.61 -17.73
N VAL A 71 -8.63 1.02 -16.60
CA VAL A 71 -9.54 -0.14 -16.42
C VAL A 71 -9.26 -1.40 -17.26
N MET A 72 -8.83 -2.49 -16.62
CA MET A 72 -9.28 -3.81 -17.05
C MET A 72 -9.35 -4.78 -15.87
N LEU A 73 -10.59 -5.18 -15.55
CA LEU A 73 -10.96 -6.30 -14.70
C LEU A 73 -10.25 -7.58 -15.16
N LEU A 74 -9.58 -8.28 -14.25
CA LEU A 74 -9.69 -9.73 -14.04
C LEU A 74 -9.39 -10.03 -12.56
#